data_AF-M7WN90-F1
#
_entry.id   AF-M7WN90-F1
#
_cell.length_a   1.000
_cell.length_b   1.000
_cell.length_c   1.000
_cell.angle_alpha   90.00
_cell.angle_beta   90.00
_cell.angle_gamma   90.00
#
_symmetry.space_group_name_H-M   'P 1'
#
loop_
_entity.id
_entity.type
_entity.pdbx_description
1 polymer ?
#
loop_
_entity_poly.entity_id
_entity_poly.type
_entity_poly.pdbx_seq_one_letter_code
_entity_poly.pdbx_strand_id
1 'polypeptide(L)'
;MNINQYISYLKEWSHLSNTTILFDSATDELTARNVYSKISGKTHIYFIVEDSFGNVFGSYHNYIPQQDETVGYEKDPDHFIFTLHNPHNIEPSKYEPNKNNNDLIHTYYNYDINNVLNIQHAYGITSNSKVFIYESIINYYINIPNNDPRVFTTTVNCFVNMKRLLIIEMN
;
A
#
# COMPACT_ATOMS: atom_id res chain seq x y z
N MET A 1 8.75 -8.26 9.81
CA MET A 1 8.24 -9.08 8.69
C MET A 1 9.40 -9.64 7.88
N ASN A 2 9.38 -10.95 7.59
CA ASN A 2 10.26 -11.59 6.62
C ASN A 2 9.49 -11.74 5.29
N ILE A 3 9.74 -10.87 4.31
CA ILE A 3 8.94 -10.82 3.08
C ILE A 3 9.00 -12.11 2.25
N ASN A 4 10.06 -12.91 2.41
CA ASN A 4 10.25 -14.17 1.69
C ASN A 4 9.10 -15.16 1.94
N GLN A 5 8.41 -15.07 3.08
CA GLN A 5 7.26 -15.93 3.38
C GLN A 5 6.03 -15.63 2.52
N TYR A 6 5.94 -14.42 1.95
CA TYR A 6 4.81 -13.98 1.13
C TYR A 6 5.15 -13.84 -0.36
N ILE A 7 6.40 -14.12 -0.74
CA ILE A 7 6.90 -13.82 -2.09
C ILE A 7 6.15 -14.59 -3.18
N SER A 8 5.64 -15.79 -2.88
CA SER A 8 4.84 -16.58 -3.83
C SER A 8 3.55 -15.88 -4.21
N TYR A 9 2.84 -15.30 -3.23
CA TYR A 9 1.60 -14.54 -3.47
C TYR A 9 1.87 -13.28 -4.30
N LEU A 10 2.93 -12.54 -3.97
CA LEU A 10 3.28 -11.32 -4.70
C LEU A 10 3.62 -11.61 -6.17
N LYS A 11 4.35 -12.71 -6.44
CA LYS A 11 4.65 -13.17 -7.80
C LYS A 11 3.40 -13.65 -8.54
N GLU A 12 2.54 -14.39 -7.86
CA GLU A 12 1.28 -14.86 -8.43
C GLU A 12 0.37 -13.70 -8.83
N TRP A 13 0.20 -12.71 -7.93
CA TRP A 13 -0.72 -11.59 -8.15
C TRP A 13 -0.23 -10.58 -9.20
N SER A 14 1.08 -10.40 -9.35
CA SER A 14 1.65 -9.51 -10.37
C SER A 14 2.04 -10.23 -11.65
N HIS A 15 2.04 -11.57 -11.66
CA HIS A 15 2.56 -12.41 -12.76
C HIS A 15 4.03 -12.16 -13.12
N LEU A 16 4.84 -11.72 -12.14
CA LEU A 16 6.26 -11.38 -12.31
C LEU A 16 7.12 -12.22 -11.38
N SER A 17 8.41 -12.33 -11.67
CA SER A 17 9.26 -13.37 -11.07
C SER A 17 10.43 -12.83 -10.26
N ASN A 18 10.92 -11.65 -10.59
CA ASN A 18 12.05 -10.99 -9.96
C ASN A 18 11.56 -9.86 -9.07
N THR A 19 12.29 -9.60 -7.98
CA THR A 19 11.93 -8.58 -6.99
C THR A 19 13.14 -7.74 -6.63
N THR A 20 12.98 -6.42 -6.65
CA THR A 20 14.00 -5.45 -6.25
C THR A 20 13.46 -4.62 -5.10
N ILE A 21 14.21 -4.49 -4.01
CA ILE A 21 13.84 -3.58 -2.91
C ILE A 21 14.24 -2.16 -3.32
N LEU A 22 13.27 -1.25 -3.35
CA LEU A 22 13.49 0.16 -3.65
C LEU A 22 13.67 0.99 -2.37
N PHE A 23 12.86 0.69 -1.36
CA PHE A 23 12.80 1.41 -0.10
C PHE A 23 12.52 0.47 1.06
N ASP A 24 13.19 0.72 2.17
CA ASP A 24 12.97 0.05 3.44
C ASP A 24 13.08 1.04 4.59
N SER A 25 11.98 1.32 5.29
CA SER A 25 11.99 2.28 6.40
C SER A 25 12.84 1.85 7.60
N ALA A 26 13.38 0.61 7.62
CA ALA A 26 14.34 0.18 8.62
C ALA A 26 15.75 0.75 8.37
N THR A 27 16.06 1.14 7.12
CA THR A 27 17.38 1.64 6.72
C THR A 27 17.33 3.00 6.03
N ASP A 28 16.19 3.33 5.41
CA ASP A 28 15.96 4.57 4.69
C ASP A 28 15.14 5.56 5.52
N GLU A 29 15.36 6.85 5.30
CA GLU A 29 14.57 7.92 5.91
C GLU A 29 13.13 7.94 5.37
N LEU A 30 12.14 7.90 6.26
CA LEU A 30 10.72 7.88 5.92
C LEU A 30 10.16 9.30 5.67
N THR A 31 10.45 9.84 4.49
CA THR A 31 9.90 11.13 4.02
C THR A 31 9.22 10.97 2.67
N ALA A 32 8.23 11.82 2.37
CA ALA A 32 7.62 11.89 1.04
C ALA A 32 8.68 12.01 -0.06
N ARG A 33 9.67 12.89 0.14
CA ARG A 33 10.76 13.13 -0.81
C ARG A 33 11.57 11.87 -1.08
N ASN A 34 12.03 11.18 -0.04
CA ASN A 34 12.88 10.02 -0.22
C ASN A 34 12.11 8.87 -0.88
N VAL A 35 10.88 8.60 -0.40
CA VAL A 35 10.01 7.58 -1.00
C VAL A 35 9.72 7.90 -2.46
N TYR A 36 9.24 9.11 -2.76
CA TYR A 36 8.91 9.54 -4.12
C TYR A 36 10.10 9.41 -5.07
N SER A 37 11.31 9.84 -4.64
CA SER A 37 12.52 9.75 -5.47
C SER A 37 12.90 8.32 -5.87
N LYS A 38 12.44 7.32 -5.11
CA LYS A 38 12.70 5.89 -5.36
C LYS A 38 11.63 5.23 -6.22
N ILE A 39 10.40 5.75 -6.24
CA ILE A 39 9.24 5.13 -6.92
C ILE A 39 8.80 5.86 -8.19
N SER A 40 9.12 7.15 -8.34
CA SER A 40 8.63 8.00 -9.43
C SER A 40 8.87 7.38 -10.81
N GLY A 41 7.80 7.17 -11.57
CA GLY A 41 7.83 6.61 -12.93
C GLY A 41 8.16 5.13 -13.02
N LYS A 42 8.16 4.41 -11.91
CA LYS A 42 8.27 2.95 -11.89
C LYS A 42 6.91 2.28 -12.05
N THR A 43 6.95 1.01 -12.40
CA THR A 43 5.78 0.14 -12.57
C THR A 43 5.90 -1.08 -11.67
N HIS A 44 4.81 -1.82 -11.50
CA HIS A 44 4.77 -3.05 -10.71
C HIS A 44 5.29 -2.90 -9.27
N ILE A 45 4.85 -1.83 -8.60
CA ILE A 45 5.29 -1.47 -7.27
C ILE A 45 4.33 -2.04 -6.22
N TYR A 46 4.89 -2.76 -5.26
CA TYR A 46 4.21 -3.11 -4.02
C TYR A 46 4.64 -2.16 -2.90
N PHE A 47 3.68 -1.53 -2.23
CA PHE A 47 3.84 -0.92 -0.92
C PHE A 47 3.38 -1.91 0.13
N ILE A 48 4.28 -2.33 1.03
CA ILE A 48 4.00 -3.34 2.04
C ILE A 48 4.24 -2.73 3.42
N VAL A 49 3.18 -2.67 4.21
CA VAL A 49 3.16 -2.11 5.56
C VAL A 49 3.12 -3.23 6.58
N GLU A 50 4.00 -3.18 7.57
CA GLU A 50 3.91 -3.95 8.81
C GLU A 50 3.56 -2.99 9.95
N ASP A 51 2.44 -3.21 10.63
CA ASP A 51 2.06 -2.41 11.80
C ASP A 51 2.66 -2.98 13.11
N SER A 52 2.51 -2.25 14.22
CA SER A 52 3.02 -2.66 15.52
C SER A 52 2.33 -3.88 16.13
N PHE A 53 1.16 -4.26 15.61
CA PHE A 53 0.43 -5.47 16.01
C PHE A 53 0.83 -6.69 15.17
N GLY A 54 1.71 -6.49 14.19
CA GLY A 54 2.20 -7.53 13.29
C GLY A 54 1.29 -7.77 12.09
N ASN A 55 0.25 -6.96 11.87
CA ASN A 55 -0.55 -7.05 10.66
C ASN A 55 0.31 -6.60 9.47
N VAL A 56 0.11 -7.27 8.34
CA VAL A 56 0.80 -7.00 7.09
C VAL A 56 -0.22 -6.79 5.99
N PHE A 57 -0.21 -5.61 5.39
CA PHE A 57 -1.13 -5.21 4.34
C PHE A 57 -0.44 -4.24 3.38
N GLY A 58 -1.12 -3.83 2.33
CA GLY A 58 -0.52 -2.90 1.39
C GLY A 58 -1.32 -2.69 0.12
N SER A 59 -0.63 -2.18 -0.90
CA SER A 59 -1.17 -1.99 -2.24
C SER A 59 -0.16 -2.32 -3.32
N TYR A 60 -0.68 -2.69 -4.49
CA TYR A 60 0.06 -2.87 -5.72
C TYR A 60 -0.34 -1.79 -6.72
N HIS A 61 0.62 -1.26 -7.45
CA HIS A 61 0.42 -0.26 -8.49
C HIS A 61 1.19 -0.66 -9.73
N ASN A 62 0.49 -0.77 -10.86
CA ASN A 62 1.16 -0.94 -12.14
C ASN A 62 1.72 0.38 -12.65
N TYR A 63 1.23 1.52 -12.14
CA TYR A 63 1.61 2.85 -12.58
C TYR A 63 1.85 3.80 -11.40
N ILE A 64 3.05 4.38 -11.32
CA ILE A 64 3.39 5.47 -10.40
C ILE A 64 3.59 6.76 -11.20
N PRO A 65 2.86 7.85 -10.88
CA PRO A 65 2.96 9.11 -11.61
C PRO A 65 4.35 9.76 -11.45
N GLN A 66 4.83 10.43 -12.50
CA GLN A 66 6.11 11.18 -12.50
C GLN A 66 5.96 12.67 -12.14
N GLN A 67 4.72 13.14 -12.03
CA GLN A 67 4.35 14.53 -11.77
C GLN A 67 2.99 14.54 -11.08
N ASP A 68 2.61 15.68 -10.51
CA ASP A 68 1.31 15.91 -9.89
C ASP A 68 0.16 15.60 -10.87
N GLU A 69 -0.30 14.36 -10.83
CA GLU A 69 -1.47 13.90 -11.55
C GLU A 69 -2.29 12.95 -10.69
N THR A 70 -3.60 13.01 -10.89
CA THR A 70 -4.53 12.04 -10.32
C THR A 70 -4.47 10.75 -11.14
N VAL A 71 -4.33 9.62 -10.45
CA VAL A 71 -4.27 8.28 -11.04
C VAL A 71 -5.52 7.51 -10.66
N GLY A 72 -6.54 7.51 -11.52
CA GLY A 72 -7.76 6.71 -11.27
C GLY A 72 -7.67 5.28 -11.80
N TYR A 73 -8.74 4.51 -11.58
CA TYR A 73 -8.92 3.15 -12.10
C TYR A 73 -8.52 2.99 -13.57
N GLU A 74 -8.92 3.94 -14.44
CA GLU A 74 -8.64 3.83 -15.87
C GLU A 74 -7.13 3.89 -16.22
N LYS A 75 -6.31 4.54 -15.37
CA LYS A 75 -4.86 4.65 -15.57
C LYS A 75 -4.09 3.49 -14.94
N ASP A 76 -4.58 2.92 -13.84
CA ASP A 76 -3.97 1.77 -13.17
C ASP A 76 -5.04 0.70 -12.88
N PRO A 77 -5.55 0.01 -13.94
CA PRO A 77 -6.63 -0.96 -13.79
C PRO A 77 -6.20 -2.24 -13.08
N ASP A 78 -4.89 -2.48 -12.98
CA ASP A 78 -4.30 -3.63 -12.29
C ASP A 78 -4.01 -3.32 -10.81
N HIS A 79 -4.34 -2.11 -10.33
CA HIS A 79 -4.21 -1.75 -8.92
C HIS A 79 -5.05 -2.67 -8.03
N PHE A 80 -4.50 -3.01 -6.87
CA PHE A 80 -5.27 -3.64 -5.80
C PHE A 80 -4.66 -3.31 -4.44
N ILE A 81 -5.46 -3.44 -3.39
CA ILE A 81 -4.99 -3.52 -2.01
C ILE A 81 -4.96 -4.97 -1.57
N PHE A 82 -4.20 -5.29 -0.53
CA PHE A 82 -4.09 -6.66 -0.05
C PHE A 82 -3.82 -6.75 1.44
N THR A 83 -4.07 -7.93 1.98
CA THR A 83 -3.64 -8.36 3.32
C THR A 83 -2.81 -9.64 3.18
N LEU A 84 -1.71 -9.74 3.92
CA LEU A 84 -0.82 -10.91 4.00
C LEU A 84 -0.85 -11.55 5.39
N HIS A 85 -1.12 -10.74 6.43
CA HIS A 85 -1.31 -11.20 7.80
C HIS A 85 -2.25 -10.23 8.52
N ASN A 86 -3.27 -10.75 9.18
CA ASN A 86 -4.36 -9.96 9.74
C ASN A 86 -4.91 -10.63 11.01
N PRO A 87 -5.66 -9.90 11.85
CA PRO A 87 -6.09 -10.43 13.14
C PRO A 87 -7.21 -11.48 13.03
N HIS A 88 -7.69 -11.75 11.81
CA HIS A 88 -8.80 -12.66 11.52
C HIS A 88 -8.35 -13.98 10.90
N ASN A 89 -7.03 -14.20 10.76
CA ASN A 89 -6.46 -15.37 10.09
C ASN A 89 -7.03 -15.60 8.67
N ILE A 90 -7.36 -14.50 7.97
CA ILE A 90 -7.73 -14.57 6.56
C ILE A 90 -6.44 -14.85 5.79
N GLU A 91 -6.47 -15.85 4.91
CA GLU A 91 -5.36 -16.17 4.02
C GLU A 91 -4.96 -14.95 3.17
N PRO A 92 -3.69 -14.82 2.76
CA PRO A 92 -3.26 -13.72 1.89
C PRO A 92 -4.21 -13.49 0.71
N SER A 93 -4.75 -12.29 0.61
CA SER A 93 -5.85 -11.96 -0.31
C SER A 93 -5.70 -10.54 -0.85
N LYS A 94 -6.15 -10.31 -2.09
CA LYS A 94 -6.19 -9.01 -2.76
C LYS A 94 -7.62 -8.55 -3.07
N TYR A 95 -7.82 -7.23 -3.12
CA TYR A 95 -9.09 -6.57 -3.35
C TYR A 95 -8.92 -5.43 -4.36
N GLU A 96 -9.73 -5.46 -5.41
CA GLU A 96 -9.67 -4.51 -6.51
C GLU A 96 -10.45 -3.23 -6.17
N PRO A 97 -10.02 -2.07 -6.67
CA PRO A 97 -10.82 -0.86 -6.61
C PRO A 97 -12.11 -1.04 -7.43
N ASN A 98 -13.21 -0.42 -7.00
CA ASN A 98 -14.34 -0.22 -7.89
C ASN A 98 -14.05 0.91 -8.88
N LYS A 99 -14.83 0.97 -9.96
CA LYS A 99 -14.66 1.95 -11.05
C LYS A 99 -14.87 3.41 -10.65
N ASN A 100 -15.40 3.68 -9.45
CA ASN A 100 -15.58 5.04 -8.94
C ASN A 100 -14.36 5.55 -8.18
N ASN A 101 -13.36 4.70 -7.93
CA ASN A 101 -12.11 5.12 -7.32
C ASN A 101 -11.22 5.81 -8.36
N ASN A 102 -11.30 7.15 -8.38
CA ASN A 102 -10.67 7.99 -9.38
C ASN A 102 -9.30 8.54 -8.95
N ASP A 103 -8.79 8.15 -7.79
CA ASP A 103 -7.49 8.59 -7.26
C ASP A 103 -6.90 7.45 -6.43
N LEU A 104 -6.13 6.54 -7.00
CA LEU A 104 -5.66 5.32 -6.33
C LEU A 104 -4.44 5.59 -5.44
N ILE A 105 -3.64 6.59 -5.79
CA ILE A 105 -2.43 6.98 -5.05
C ILE A 105 -2.22 8.49 -5.12
N HIS A 106 -2.03 9.07 -3.94
CA HIS A 106 -1.59 10.45 -3.78
C HIS A 106 -0.18 10.45 -3.18
N THR A 107 0.77 11.01 -3.92
CA THR A 107 2.15 11.24 -3.45
C THR A 107 2.32 12.71 -3.10
N TYR A 108 3.07 12.99 -2.03
CA TYR A 108 3.29 14.36 -1.53
C TYR A 108 4.58 15.00 -2.05
N TYR A 109 5.27 14.33 -3.00
CA TYR A 109 6.50 14.76 -3.66
C TYR A 109 7.58 15.23 -2.67
N ASN A 110 7.60 16.52 -2.33
CA ASN A 110 8.56 17.12 -1.40
C ASN A 110 7.97 18.19 -0.47
N TYR A 111 6.66 18.43 -0.49
CA TYR A 111 6.05 19.57 0.19
C TYR A 111 5.37 19.24 1.52
N ASP A 112 5.04 17.97 1.77
CA ASP A 112 4.48 17.53 3.05
C ASP A 112 5.57 16.95 3.96
N ILE A 113 5.70 17.54 5.14
CA ILE A 113 6.67 17.12 6.17
C ILE A 113 6.11 16.04 7.11
N ASN A 114 4.78 15.87 7.12
CA ASN A 114 4.07 14.98 8.03
C ASN A 114 3.58 13.71 7.33
N ASN A 115 3.24 13.79 6.05
CA ASN A 115 2.71 12.68 5.26
C ASN A 115 3.73 12.16 4.25
N VAL A 116 3.70 10.85 3.99
CA VAL A 116 4.59 10.18 3.02
C VAL A 116 3.86 9.90 1.73
N LEU A 117 2.71 9.23 1.83
CA LEU A 117 1.81 8.89 0.72
C LEU A 117 0.43 8.53 1.27
N ASN A 118 -0.56 8.54 0.38
CA ASN A 118 -1.90 8.08 0.68
C ASN A 118 -2.40 7.17 -0.45
N ILE A 119 -2.84 5.96 -0.10
CA ILE A 119 -3.58 5.08 -1.00
C ILE A 119 -5.05 5.36 -0.73
N GLN A 120 -5.70 6.08 -1.64
CA GLN A 120 -6.98 6.71 -1.30
C GLN A 120 -8.02 5.68 -0.89
N HIS A 121 -8.81 6.10 0.09
CA HIS A 121 -9.83 5.31 0.74
C HIS A 121 -9.32 4.05 1.45
N ALA A 122 -8.05 3.65 1.30
CA ALA A 122 -7.48 2.46 1.94
C ALA A 122 -6.62 2.82 3.14
N TYR A 123 -5.47 3.46 2.92
CA TYR A 123 -4.58 3.84 4.02
C TYR A 123 -3.64 5.01 3.72
N GLY A 124 -3.31 5.78 4.75
CA GLY A 124 -2.34 6.87 4.70
C GLY A 124 -1.11 6.56 5.56
N ILE A 125 0.09 6.93 5.08
CA ILE A 125 1.35 6.78 5.82
C ILE A 125 1.92 8.15 6.13
N THR A 126 2.42 8.29 7.36
CA THR A 126 3.04 9.52 7.88
C THR A 126 4.53 9.35 8.10
N SER A 127 5.26 10.47 8.10
CA SER A 127 6.71 10.52 8.32
C SER A 127 7.11 10.20 9.76
N ASN A 128 6.19 10.23 10.72
CA ASN A 128 6.43 9.80 12.10
C ASN A 128 6.07 8.31 12.34
N SER A 129 6.13 7.49 11.29
CA SER A 129 5.89 6.05 11.33
C SER A 129 4.50 5.70 11.88
N LYS A 130 3.46 6.39 11.41
CA LYS A 130 2.07 6.00 11.63
C LYS A 130 1.41 5.62 10.32
N VAL A 131 0.49 4.67 10.40
CA VAL A 131 -0.44 4.31 9.34
C VAL A 131 -1.88 4.52 9.81
N PHE A 132 -2.74 5.03 8.94
CA PHE A 132 -4.17 5.23 9.18
C PHE A 132 -4.96 4.39 8.19
N ILE A 133 -5.89 3.54 8.66
CA ILE A 133 -6.81 2.80 7.78
C ILE A 133 -8.14 3.54 7.73
N TYR A 134 -8.63 3.84 6.52
CA TYR A 134 -9.89 4.53 6.33
C TYR A 134 -11.07 3.54 6.32
N GLU A 135 -12.15 3.87 7.03
CA GLU A 135 -13.41 3.11 6.93
C GLU A 135 -14.00 3.14 5.51
N SER A 136 -13.72 4.18 4.72
CA SER A 136 -14.25 4.31 3.37
C SER A 136 -13.80 3.20 2.42
N ILE A 137 -12.80 2.40 2.77
CA ILE A 137 -12.25 1.33 1.93
C ILE A 137 -13.33 0.41 1.37
N ILE A 138 -14.35 0.11 2.17
CA ILE A 138 -15.46 -0.79 1.81
C ILE A 138 -16.39 -0.20 0.75
N ASN A 139 -16.35 1.12 0.54
CA ASN A 139 -17.13 1.81 -0.48
C ASN A 139 -16.36 1.95 -1.80
N TYR A 140 -15.04 1.69 -1.81
CA TYR A 140 -14.15 1.94 -2.94
C TYR A 140 -13.37 0.72 -3.41
N TYR A 141 -13.37 -0.36 -2.62
CA TYR A 141 -12.77 -1.65 -2.95
C TYR A 141 -13.80 -2.76 -2.83
N ILE A 142 -13.76 -3.71 -3.77
CA ILE A 142 -14.76 -4.78 -3.87
C ILE A 142 -14.29 -6.07 -3.21
N ASN A 143 -15.25 -6.91 -2.82
CA ASN A 143 -15.02 -8.26 -2.25
C ASN A 143 -14.26 -8.27 -0.92
N ILE A 144 -14.23 -7.16 -0.18
CA ILE A 144 -13.72 -7.14 1.20
C ILE A 144 -14.65 -8.00 2.08
N PRO A 145 -14.12 -9.01 2.81
CA PRO A 145 -14.91 -9.87 3.67
C PRO A 145 -15.81 -9.09 4.63
N ASN A 146 -17.10 -9.42 4.63
CA ASN A 146 -18.14 -8.80 5.46
C ASN A 146 -18.28 -7.26 5.29
N ASN A 147 -17.69 -6.68 4.23
CA ASN A 147 -17.54 -5.22 4.11
C ASN A 147 -16.94 -4.60 5.38
N ASP A 148 -15.88 -5.20 5.91
CA ASP A 148 -15.25 -4.78 7.15
C ASP A 148 -13.79 -4.31 6.91
N PRO A 149 -13.47 -3.03 7.15
CA PRO A 149 -12.10 -2.53 7.03
C PRO A 149 -11.12 -3.20 8.00
N ARG A 150 -11.61 -3.87 9.05
CA ARG A 150 -10.77 -4.58 10.03
C ARG A 150 -10.10 -5.84 9.47
N VAL A 151 -10.40 -6.22 8.22
CA VAL A 151 -9.65 -7.23 7.47
C VAL A 151 -8.14 -6.89 7.38
N PHE A 152 -7.77 -5.60 7.46
CA PHE A 152 -6.37 -5.16 7.36
C PHE A 152 -5.70 -4.90 8.71
N THR A 153 -6.49 -4.65 9.77
CA THR A 153 -5.98 -4.23 11.08
C THR A 153 -7.04 -4.39 12.17
N THR A 154 -6.64 -4.35 13.44
CA THR A 154 -7.56 -4.44 14.58
C THR A 154 -8.42 -3.18 14.79
N THR A 155 -7.99 -2.03 14.26
CA THR A 155 -8.60 -0.72 14.55
C THR A 155 -8.66 0.17 13.31
N VAL A 156 -9.78 0.85 13.09
CA VAL A 156 -10.01 1.68 11.88
C VAL A 156 -10.32 3.12 12.28
N ASN A 157 -10.11 4.07 11.35
CA ASN A 157 -10.22 5.51 11.58
C ASN A 157 -9.33 6.05 12.72
N CYS A 158 -8.17 5.42 12.95
CA CYS A 158 -7.18 5.89 13.89
C CYS A 158 -5.76 5.59 13.40
N PHE A 159 -4.79 6.36 13.91
CA PHE A 159 -3.38 6.11 13.65
C PHE A 159 -2.85 4.94 14.48
N VAL A 160 -2.26 3.96 13.79
CA VAL A 160 -1.52 2.84 14.37
C VAL A 160 -0.03 3.08 14.15
N ASN A 161 0.82 2.62 15.07
CA ASN A 161 2.26 2.63 14.85
C ASN A 161 2.60 1.70 13.68
N MET A 162 3.28 2.24 12.68
CA MET A 162 3.90 1.46 11.63
C MET A 162 5.27 1.00 12.10
N LYS A 163 5.52 -0.31 11.98
CA LYS A 163 6.83 -0.91 12.28
C LYS A 163 7.76 -0.85 11.08
N ARG A 164 7.25 -1.07 9.87
CA ARG A 164 8.06 -1.04 8.64
C ARG A 164 7.20 -0.73 7.42
N LEU A 165 7.73 0.10 6.52
CA LEU A 165 7.30 0.21 5.13
C LEU A 165 8.40 -0.38 4.25
N LEU A 166 8.04 -1.41 3.47
CA LEU A 166 8.89 -1.98 2.44
C LEU A 166 8.26 -1.71 1.09
N ILE A 167 9.03 -1.12 0.16
CA ILE A 167 8.60 -0.90 -1.22
C ILE A 167 9.46 -1.75 -2.13
N ILE A 168 8.80 -2.60 -2.93
CA ILE A 168 9.47 -3.48 -3.88
C ILE A 168 8.93 -3.26 -5.29
N GLU A 169 9.81 -3.43 -6.27
CA GLU A 169 9.50 -3.47 -7.70
C GLU A 169 9.56 -4.91 -8.19
N MET A 170 8.55 -5.33 -8.94
CA MET A 170 8.52 -6.64 -9.57
C MET A 170 8.97 -6.54 -11.03
N ASN A 171 9.70 -7.55 -11.52
CA ASN A 171 10.18 -7.64 -12.91
C ASN A 171 10.06 -9.06 -13.49
#